data_AF-A2HD91-F1
#
_entry.id   AF-A2HD91-F1
#
_cell.length_a   1.000
_cell.length_b   1.000
_cell.length_c   1.000
_cell.angle_alpha   90.00
_cell.angle_beta   90.00
_cell.angle_gamma   90.00
#
_symmetry.space_group_name_H-M   'P 1'
#
loop_
_entity.id
_entity.type
_entity.pdbx_description
1 polymer ?
#
loop_
_entity_poly.entity_id
_entity_poly.type
_entity_poly.pdbx_seq_one_letter_code
_entity_poly.pdbx_strand_id
1 'polypeptide(L)'
;MLSDNIKQKSEKKLIADFDAVSLYPSAIARLYTLEGIPKVMKKEMLSTEYLMRHLFDDDQKEPIGEKFMSGFFVLIKITEIGIHRHFPLIVCDPELNPELNVPRSSNTCCLMYVDHITLQDLIKYQGVKCEVLQGYYYDGNRDIRIRDEVKKLFELRLKYKKEGNPLQENIKLILNSIYGKTILSPI
;
A
#
# COMPACT_ATOMS: atom_id res chain seq x y z
N MET A 1 9.83 5.27 -11.41
CA MET A 1 11.02 4.55 -10.91
C MET A 1 11.62 3.75 -12.07
N LEU A 2 12.89 3.37 -11.99
CA LEU A 2 13.65 2.86 -13.14
C LEU A 2 14.06 1.40 -12.92
N SER A 3 14.20 0.64 -14.02
CA SER A 3 14.83 -0.69 -14.00
C SER A 3 16.23 -0.57 -13.41
N ASP A 4 16.50 -1.40 -12.41
CA ASP A 4 17.78 -1.52 -11.72
C ASP A 4 18.25 -0.22 -11.06
N ASN A 5 17.31 0.71 -10.81
CA ASN A 5 17.60 2.07 -10.35
C ASN A 5 18.55 2.86 -11.27
N ILE A 6 18.63 2.50 -12.56
CA ILE A 6 19.53 3.13 -13.55
C ILE A 6 18.73 3.89 -14.60
N LYS A 7 19.21 5.08 -14.97
CA LYS A 7 18.63 5.87 -16.05
C LYS A 7 18.73 5.12 -17.38
N GLN A 8 17.57 4.80 -17.95
CA GLN A 8 17.45 4.15 -19.24
C GLN A 8 17.52 5.18 -20.38
N LYS A 9 18.29 4.88 -21.45
CA LYS A 9 18.36 5.69 -22.67
C LYS A 9 18.17 4.78 -23.88
N SER A 10 17.41 5.21 -24.88
CA SER A 10 17.26 4.47 -26.14
C SER A 10 17.30 5.41 -27.34
N GLU A 11 18.22 5.16 -28.27
CA GLU A 11 18.32 5.89 -29.55
C GLU A 11 17.58 5.15 -30.68
N LYS A 12 17.29 3.85 -30.49
CA LYS A 12 16.72 2.98 -31.54
C LYS A 12 15.27 2.58 -31.29
N LYS A 13 14.79 2.64 -30.04
CA LYS A 13 13.42 2.26 -29.68
C LYS A 13 12.61 3.48 -29.33
N LEU A 14 11.37 3.52 -29.81
CA LEU A 14 10.37 4.48 -29.38
C LEU A 14 10.02 4.21 -27.91
N ILE A 15 9.94 5.28 -27.12
CA ILE A 15 9.52 5.24 -25.72
C ILE A 15 8.05 5.66 -25.67
N ALA A 16 7.23 4.87 -25.01
CA ALA A 16 5.84 5.21 -24.71
C ALA A 16 5.75 5.67 -23.25
N ASP A 17 5.07 6.79 -23.03
CA ASP A 17 4.78 7.31 -21.70
C ASP A 17 3.35 6.91 -21.30
N PHE A 18 3.23 6.17 -20.21
CA PHE A 18 1.95 5.70 -19.67
C PHE A 18 1.70 6.38 -18.33
N ASP A 19 0.72 7.27 -18.30
CA ASP A 19 0.26 7.91 -17.07
C ASP A 19 -1.08 7.34 -16.61
N ALA A 20 -1.16 7.02 -15.33
CA ALA A 20 -2.39 6.51 -14.75
C ALA A 20 -3.38 7.66 -14.54
N VAL A 21 -4.60 7.51 -15.06
CA VAL A 21 -5.65 8.51 -14.87
C VAL A 21 -6.06 8.51 -13.39
N SER A 22 -5.68 9.56 -12.66
CA SER A 22 -6.05 9.74 -11.25
C SER A 22 -5.61 8.56 -10.37
N LEU A 23 -4.29 8.34 -10.28
CA LEU A 23 -3.69 7.22 -9.55
C LEU A 23 -4.19 7.07 -8.10
N TYR A 24 -4.08 8.11 -7.27
CA TYR A 24 -4.52 8.04 -5.86
C TYR A 24 -6.03 7.80 -5.73
N PRO A 25 -6.92 8.54 -6.42
CA PRO A 25 -8.35 8.23 -6.41
C PRO A 25 -8.66 6.80 -6.84
N SER A 26 -7.98 6.29 -7.87
CA SER A 26 -8.17 4.92 -8.35
C SER A 26 -7.68 3.88 -7.35
N ALA A 27 -6.67 4.19 -6.53
CA ALA A 27 -6.26 3.35 -5.40
C ALA A 27 -7.29 3.41 -4.27
N ILE A 28 -7.72 4.59 -3.85
CA ILE A 28 -8.70 4.79 -2.77
C ILE A 28 -10.03 4.09 -3.10
N ALA A 29 -10.46 4.10 -4.37
CA ALA A 29 -11.65 3.38 -4.83
C ALA A 29 -11.59 1.85 -4.61
N ARG A 30 -10.41 1.30 -4.33
CA ARG A 30 -10.17 -0.12 -4.01
C ARG A 30 -9.78 -0.33 -2.54
N LEU A 31 -9.48 0.72 -1.80
CA LEU A 31 -9.07 0.65 -0.39
C LEU A 31 -10.26 0.80 0.55
N TYR A 32 -9.99 0.62 1.84
CA TYR A 32 -10.94 0.77 2.94
C TYR A 32 -10.23 1.41 4.12
N THR A 33 -11.00 1.95 5.05
CA THR A 33 -10.51 2.39 6.36
C THR A 33 -10.79 1.32 7.40
N LEU A 34 -9.87 1.13 8.34
CA LEU A 34 -10.02 0.18 9.44
C LEU A 34 -10.79 0.86 10.58
N GLU A 35 -11.85 0.21 11.08
CA GLU A 35 -12.61 0.72 12.22
C GLU A 35 -12.03 0.25 13.56
N GLY A 36 -12.22 1.06 14.60
CA GLY A 36 -11.84 0.75 15.97
C GLY A 36 -10.44 1.22 16.35
N ILE A 37 -9.96 0.71 17.49
CA ILE A 37 -8.65 1.05 18.06
C ILE A 37 -7.71 -0.13 17.80
N PRO A 38 -6.46 0.10 17.34
CA PRO A 38 -5.50 -0.96 17.13
C PRO A 38 -5.20 -1.71 18.44
N LYS A 39 -5.06 -3.03 18.34
CA LYS A 39 -4.69 -3.92 19.44
C LYS A 39 -3.26 -4.40 19.25
N VAL A 40 -2.48 -4.40 20.32
CA VAL A 40 -1.11 -4.94 20.33
C VAL A 40 -1.16 -6.44 20.03
N MET A 41 -0.31 -6.91 19.12
CA MET A 41 -0.20 -8.33 18.81
C MET A 41 0.40 -9.11 19.98
N LYS A 42 -0.14 -10.31 20.22
CA LYS A 42 0.40 -11.26 21.18
C LYS A 42 1.44 -12.16 20.51
N LYS A 43 2.26 -12.84 21.30
CA LYS A 43 3.38 -13.67 20.82
C LYS A 43 2.93 -14.75 19.84
N GLU A 44 1.78 -15.38 20.09
CA GLU A 44 1.19 -16.40 19.23
C GLU A 44 0.78 -15.88 17.83
N MET A 45 0.59 -14.56 17.69
CA MET A 45 0.19 -13.92 16.44
C MET A 45 1.39 -13.54 15.56
N LEU A 46 2.62 -13.62 16.08
CA LEU A 46 3.84 -13.14 15.42
C LEU A 46 4.39 -14.16 14.41
N SER A 47 3.55 -14.59 13.47
CA SER A 47 3.95 -15.38 12.32
C SER A 47 3.15 -15.00 11.09
N THR A 48 3.80 -15.05 9.93
CA THR A 48 3.16 -14.73 8.65
C THR A 48 1.95 -15.64 8.40
N GLU A 49 2.07 -16.92 8.74
CA GLU A 49 1.00 -17.92 8.62
C GLU A 49 -0.21 -17.55 9.47
N TYR A 50 -0.01 -17.14 10.72
CA TYR A 50 -1.09 -16.70 11.60
C TYR A 50 -1.78 -15.46 11.05
N LEU A 51 -1.01 -14.45 10.62
CA LEU A 51 -1.56 -13.22 10.07
C LEU A 51 -2.38 -13.48 8.80
N MET A 52 -1.85 -14.25 7.84
CA MET A 52 -2.55 -14.55 6.59
C MET A 52 -3.81 -15.40 6.81
N ARG A 53 -3.78 -16.32 7.78
CA ARG A 53 -4.94 -17.16 8.11
C ARG A 53 -6.10 -16.34 8.67
N HIS A 54 -5.83 -15.37 9.54
CA HIS A 54 -6.87 -14.62 10.26
C HIS A 54 -7.20 -13.25 9.66
N LEU A 55 -6.44 -12.79 8.66
CA LEU A 55 -6.72 -11.59 7.89
C LEU A 55 -7.96 -11.77 7.01
N PHE A 56 -8.86 -10.78 7.05
CA PHE A 56 -10.01 -10.65 6.16
C PHE A 56 -9.64 -10.87 4.69
N ASP A 57 -10.52 -11.54 3.96
CA ASP A 57 -10.42 -11.63 2.51
C ASP A 57 -10.66 -10.25 1.85
N ASP A 58 -10.27 -10.07 0.59
CA ASP A 58 -10.17 -8.75 -0.06
C ASP A 58 -11.46 -7.90 0.03
N ASP A 59 -12.62 -8.52 -0.18
CA ASP A 59 -13.93 -7.85 -0.16
C ASP A 59 -14.72 -8.06 1.15
N GLN A 60 -14.12 -8.72 2.14
CA GLN A 60 -14.75 -8.92 3.45
C GLN A 60 -14.85 -7.59 4.19
N LYS A 61 -16.03 -7.30 4.76
CA LYS A 61 -16.30 -6.03 5.47
C LYS A 61 -16.41 -6.18 6.98
N GLU A 62 -16.83 -7.35 7.43
CA GLU A 62 -17.12 -7.65 8.84
C GLU A 62 -16.37 -8.91 9.27
N PRO A 63 -16.06 -9.08 10.56
CA PRO A 63 -15.35 -10.25 11.05
C PRO A 63 -16.20 -11.52 10.94
N ILE A 64 -15.63 -12.59 10.37
CA ILE A 64 -16.34 -13.85 10.13
C ILE A 64 -15.44 -15.02 10.55
N GLY A 65 -15.82 -15.76 11.60
CA GLY A 65 -15.11 -16.96 12.05
C GLY A 65 -13.64 -16.68 12.38
N GLU A 66 -12.72 -17.44 11.77
CA GLU A 66 -11.27 -17.25 11.95
C GLU A 66 -10.75 -15.98 11.25
N LYS A 67 -11.53 -15.40 10.32
CA LYS A 67 -11.17 -14.19 9.57
C LYS A 67 -11.63 -12.95 10.33
N PHE A 68 -10.99 -12.68 11.46
CA PHE A 68 -11.38 -11.59 12.37
C PHE A 68 -10.47 -10.35 12.28
N MET A 69 -9.30 -10.42 11.63
CA MET A 69 -8.41 -9.27 11.50
C MET A 69 -8.75 -8.46 10.24
N SER A 70 -9.26 -7.25 10.39
CA SER A 70 -9.54 -6.38 9.24
C SER A 70 -8.29 -5.79 8.60
N GLY A 71 -7.22 -5.64 9.37
CA GLY A 71 -5.92 -5.18 8.87
C GLY A 71 -4.88 -5.18 9.98
N PHE A 72 -3.61 -5.06 9.60
CA PHE A 72 -2.52 -4.99 10.56
C PHE A 72 -1.37 -4.14 10.03
N PHE A 73 -0.53 -3.69 10.97
CA PHE A 73 0.73 -3.01 10.71
C PHE A 73 1.80 -3.66 11.58
N VAL A 74 2.85 -4.18 10.94
CA VAL A 74 3.87 -4.98 11.62
C VAL A 74 5.27 -4.53 11.22
N LEU A 75 6.20 -4.67 12.16
CA LEU A 75 7.63 -4.67 11.85
C LEU A 75 8.03 -6.10 11.49
N ILE A 76 8.55 -6.28 10.27
CA ILE A 76 9.09 -7.55 9.82
C ILE A 76 10.61 -7.47 9.67
N LYS A 77 11.26 -8.62 9.80
CA LYS A 77 12.64 -8.84 9.36
C LYS A 77 12.61 -9.78 8.16
N ILE A 78 12.98 -9.26 6.99
CA ILE A 78 13.12 -10.09 5.79
C ILE A 78 14.35 -10.98 5.97
N THR A 79 14.18 -12.29 5.80
CA THR A 79 15.25 -13.28 5.96
C THR A 79 15.70 -13.85 4.63
N GLU A 80 14.81 -13.95 3.64
CA GLU A 80 15.08 -14.49 2.31
C GLU A 80 14.25 -13.76 1.26
N ILE A 81 14.82 -13.59 0.06
CA ILE A 81 14.15 -13.03 -1.13
C ILE A 81 14.22 -14.08 -2.24
N GLY A 82 13.09 -14.70 -2.56
CA GLY A 82 13.03 -15.76 -3.57
C GLY A 82 13.09 -15.26 -5.01
N ILE A 83 12.65 -14.02 -5.27
CA ILE A 83 12.57 -13.45 -6.62
C ILE A 83 13.28 -12.11 -6.63
N HIS A 84 14.30 -11.97 -7.48
CA HIS A 84 15.03 -10.72 -7.64
C HIS A 84 14.46 -9.95 -8.83
N ARG A 85 13.70 -8.89 -8.55
CA ARG A 85 13.12 -8.05 -9.60
C ARG A 85 14.08 -6.92 -9.98
N HIS A 86 14.19 -6.64 -11.27
CA HIS A 86 14.80 -5.39 -11.77
C HIS A 86 14.13 -4.14 -11.20
N PHE A 87 12.87 -4.29 -10.77
CA PHE A 87 12.13 -3.26 -10.06
C PHE A 87 11.85 -3.74 -8.63
N PRO A 88 12.72 -3.42 -7.66
CA PRO A 88 12.57 -3.86 -6.27
C PRO A 88 11.35 -3.23 -5.61
N LEU A 89 10.55 -4.04 -4.90
CA LEU A 89 9.41 -3.57 -4.10
C LEU A 89 9.78 -3.36 -2.63
N ILE A 90 10.93 -3.89 -2.19
CA ILE A 90 11.40 -3.77 -0.82
C ILE A 90 11.98 -2.37 -0.63
N VAL A 91 11.46 -1.66 0.37
CA VAL A 91 11.93 -0.33 0.75
C VAL A 91 12.86 -0.44 1.95
N CYS A 92 14.15 -0.22 1.72
CA CYS A 92 15.17 -0.17 2.75
C CYS A 92 15.20 1.24 3.35
N ASP A 93 14.53 1.41 4.50
CA ASP A 93 14.59 2.66 5.25
C ASP A 93 15.95 2.80 5.95
N PRO A 94 16.77 3.82 5.63
CA PRO A 94 18.08 4.01 6.24
C PRO A 94 18.04 4.31 7.74
N GLU A 95 16.92 4.85 8.26
CA GLU A 95 16.78 5.08 9.71
C GLU A 95 16.54 3.77 10.46
N LEU A 96 15.82 2.85 9.84
CA LEU A 96 15.53 1.52 10.40
C LEU A 96 16.66 0.52 10.16
N ASN A 97 17.46 0.73 9.10
CA ASN A 97 18.55 -0.15 8.68
C ASN A 97 19.83 0.67 8.42
N PRO A 98 20.38 1.36 9.43
CA PRO A 98 21.52 2.28 9.26
C PRO A 98 22.80 1.58 8.78
N GLU A 99 22.91 0.27 8.98
CA GLU A 99 24.02 -0.56 8.51
C GLU A 99 23.93 -0.91 7.01
N LEU A 100 22.75 -0.77 6.40
CA LEU A 100 22.53 -1.11 5.00
C LEU A 100 22.82 0.11 4.11
N ASN A 101 24.00 0.12 3.49
CA ASN A 101 24.38 1.15 2.51
C ASN A 101 23.85 0.81 1.10
N VAL A 102 22.53 0.71 0.96
CA VAL A 102 21.84 0.37 -0.29
C VAL A 102 20.84 1.46 -0.70
N PRO A 103 20.43 1.54 -1.98
CA PRO A 103 19.36 2.43 -2.39
C PRO A 103 18.07 2.15 -1.61
N ARG A 104 17.25 3.19 -1.44
CA ARG A 104 15.98 3.10 -0.71
C ARG A 104 15.04 2.02 -1.23
N SER A 105 15.11 1.68 -2.52
CA SER A 105 14.44 0.49 -3.09
C SER A 105 15.49 -0.49 -3.58
N SER A 106 15.59 -1.65 -2.94
CA SER A 106 16.65 -2.64 -3.20
C SER A 106 16.15 -4.06 -2.94
N ASN A 107 16.68 -5.06 -3.64
CA ASN A 107 16.44 -6.48 -3.31
C ASN A 107 17.37 -6.90 -2.16
N THR A 108 17.17 -6.32 -0.98
CA THR A 108 18.04 -6.54 0.18
C THR A 108 17.19 -6.95 1.37
N CYS A 109 17.62 -7.98 2.09
CA CYS A 109 17.00 -8.37 3.35
C CYS A 109 17.19 -7.24 4.37
N CYS A 110 16.08 -6.72 4.89
CA CYS A 110 16.08 -5.59 5.81
C CYS A 110 14.93 -5.72 6.84
N LEU A 111 14.98 -4.88 7.86
CA LEU A 111 13.82 -4.53 8.67
C LEU A 111 12.90 -3.60 7.86
N MET A 112 11.59 -3.83 7.96
CA MET A 112 10.60 -3.05 7.24
C MET A 112 9.29 -2.98 8.03
N TYR A 113 8.72 -1.79 8.17
CA TYR A 113 7.33 -1.64 8.59
C TYR A 113 6.41 -1.88 7.40
N VAL A 114 5.45 -2.79 7.54
CA VAL A 114 4.53 -3.15 6.47
C VAL A 114 3.10 -3.19 7.00
N ASP A 115 2.16 -2.76 6.16
CA ASP A 115 0.76 -3.14 6.31
C ASP A 115 0.51 -4.52 5.70
N HIS A 116 -0.72 -5.02 5.84
CA HIS A 116 -1.08 -6.33 5.31
C HIS A 116 -0.98 -6.41 3.79
N ILE A 117 -1.31 -5.33 3.07
CA ILE A 117 -1.25 -5.27 1.59
C ILE A 117 0.21 -5.42 1.14
N THR A 118 1.10 -4.64 1.75
CA THR A 118 2.53 -4.65 1.46
C THR A 118 3.14 -6.01 1.76
N LEU A 119 2.78 -6.63 2.90
CA LEU A 119 3.26 -7.97 3.23
C LEU A 119 2.79 -9.02 2.20
N GLN A 120 1.51 -8.98 1.79
CA GLN A 120 0.98 -9.85 0.75
C GLN A 120 1.73 -9.68 -0.58
N ASP A 121 1.99 -8.44 -0.99
CA ASP A 121 2.71 -8.13 -2.23
C ASP A 121 4.18 -8.58 -2.18
N LEU A 122 4.86 -8.41 -1.05
CA LEU A 122 6.23 -8.90 -0.86
C LEU A 122 6.31 -10.42 -0.96
N ILE A 123 5.39 -11.15 -0.32
CA ILE A 123 5.33 -12.61 -0.42
C ILE A 123 5.05 -13.03 -1.86
N LYS A 124 4.06 -12.42 -2.51
CA LYS A 124 3.60 -12.82 -3.85
C LYS A 124 4.59 -12.49 -4.95
N TYR A 125 5.14 -11.27 -4.96
CA TYR A 125 5.89 -10.75 -6.10
C TYR A 125 7.41 -10.80 -5.94
N GLN A 126 7.91 -10.83 -4.69
CA GLN A 126 9.32 -10.95 -4.35
C GLN A 126 9.69 -12.31 -3.72
N GLY A 127 8.69 -13.16 -3.39
CA GLY A 127 8.96 -14.45 -2.75
C GLY A 127 9.63 -14.30 -1.39
N VAL A 128 9.27 -13.25 -0.64
CA VAL A 128 9.90 -12.93 0.64
C VAL A 128 9.53 -13.97 1.70
N LYS A 129 10.54 -14.42 2.46
CA LYS A 129 10.35 -15.02 3.79
C LYS A 129 10.77 -14.01 4.84
N CYS A 130 10.01 -13.93 5.92
CA CYS A 130 10.26 -12.96 6.97
C CYS A 130 9.81 -13.45 8.34
N GLU A 131 10.39 -12.84 9.37
CA GLU A 131 9.96 -12.96 10.76
C GLU A 131 9.11 -11.74 11.13
N VAL A 132 7.97 -11.96 11.76
CA VAL A 132 7.14 -10.87 12.32
C VAL A 132 7.65 -10.58 13.72
N LEU A 133 8.12 -9.36 13.97
CA LEU A 133 8.75 -9.01 15.25
C LEU A 133 7.75 -8.43 16.26
N GLN A 134 6.88 -7.54 15.78
CA GLN A 134 5.88 -6.85 16.58
C GLN A 134 4.89 -6.13 15.68
N GLY A 135 3.75 -5.71 16.23
CA GLY A 135 2.82 -4.87 15.51
C GLY A 135 1.47 -4.73 16.19
N TYR A 136 0.56 -4.14 15.44
CA TYR A 136 -0.82 -3.92 15.83
C TYR A 136 -1.75 -4.52 14.78
N TYR A 137 -2.91 -5.00 15.23
CA TYR A 137 -3.99 -5.43 14.36
C TYR A 137 -5.30 -4.74 14.72
N TYR A 138 -6.20 -4.69 13.76
CA TYR A 138 -7.57 -4.22 13.91
C TYR A 138 -8.52 -5.41 13.76
N ASP A 139 -9.56 -5.46 14.60
CA ASP A 139 -10.62 -6.47 14.55
C ASP A 139 -12.03 -5.88 14.42
N GLY A 140 -12.10 -4.56 14.15
CA GLY A 140 -13.33 -3.91 13.71
C GLY A 140 -13.62 -4.16 12.23
N ASN A 141 -14.66 -3.52 11.71
CA ASN A 141 -15.05 -3.63 10.31
C ASN A 141 -14.08 -2.88 9.38
N ARG A 142 -14.23 -3.14 8.07
CA ARG A 142 -13.65 -2.31 7.00
C ARG A 142 -14.72 -1.37 6.47
N ASP A 143 -14.50 -0.07 6.65
CA ASP A 143 -15.35 0.96 6.09
C ASP A 143 -14.94 1.29 4.66
N ILE A 144 -15.89 1.14 3.74
CA ILE A 144 -15.71 1.34 2.30
C ILE A 144 -16.39 2.61 1.78
N ARG A 145 -16.99 3.45 2.64
CA ARG A 145 -17.70 4.69 2.23
C ARG A 145 -16.84 5.60 1.37
N ILE A 146 -15.53 5.65 1.65
CA ILE A 146 -14.59 6.47 0.88
C ILE A 146 -14.53 6.07 -0.61
N ARG A 147 -14.78 4.79 -0.93
CA ARG A 147 -14.82 4.31 -2.33
C ARG A 147 -15.93 5.01 -3.11
N ASP A 148 -17.11 5.09 -2.51
CA ASP A 148 -18.29 5.68 -3.13
C ASP A 148 -18.14 7.20 -3.30
N GLU A 149 -17.61 7.89 -2.28
CA GLU A 149 -17.40 9.33 -2.35
C GLU A 149 -16.35 9.73 -3.40
N VAL A 150 -15.23 8.99 -3.47
CA VAL A 150 -14.22 9.20 -4.51
C VAL A 150 -14.78 8.92 -5.91
N LYS A 151 -15.60 7.88 -6.06
CA LYS A 151 -16.24 7.55 -7.34
C LYS A 151 -17.19 8.67 -7.79
N LYS A 152 -18.04 9.19 -6.90
CA LYS A 152 -18.94 10.33 -7.20
C LYS A 152 -18.15 11.55 -7.68
N LEU A 153 -17.10 11.93 -6.96
CA LEU A 153 -16.24 13.06 -7.34
C LEU A 153 -15.56 12.83 -8.69
N PHE A 154 -15.08 11.61 -8.95
CA PHE A 154 -14.46 11.26 -10.22
C PHE A 154 -15.43 11.35 -11.39
N GLU A 155 -16.65 10.81 -11.25
CA GLU A 155 -17.70 10.89 -12.27
C GLU A 155 -18.11 12.34 -12.54
N LEU A 156 -18.25 13.15 -11.48
CA LEU A 156 -18.53 14.58 -11.62
C LEU A 156 -17.42 15.32 -12.37
N ARG A 157 -16.16 14.97 -12.09
CA ARG A 157 -15.01 15.51 -12.84
C ARG A 157 -15.09 15.13 -14.33
N LEU A 158 -15.43 13.88 -14.66
CA LEU A 158 -15.57 13.43 -16.05
C LEU A 158 -16.65 14.22 -16.78
N LYS A 159 -17.79 14.47 -16.12
CA LYS A 159 -18.87 15.31 -16.66
C LYS A 159 -18.36 16.72 -17.00
N TYR A 160 -17.79 17.43 -16.04
CA TYR A 160 -17.30 18.80 -16.26
C TYR A 160 -16.15 18.88 -17.26
N LYS A 161 -15.29 17.86 -17.32
CA LYS A 161 -14.24 17.77 -18.33
C LYS A 161 -14.82 17.67 -19.74
N LYS A 162 -15.89 16.90 -19.96
CA LYS A 162 -16.57 16.81 -21.26
C LYS A 162 -17.23 18.13 -21.67
N GLU A 163 -17.72 18.89 -20.71
CA GLU A 163 -18.34 20.20 -20.92
C GLU A 163 -17.31 21.33 -21.13
N GLY A 164 -16.00 21.06 -21.00
CA GLY A 164 -14.98 22.10 -21.01
C GLY A 164 -15.03 23.05 -19.80
N ASN A 165 -15.71 22.62 -18.72
CA ASN A 165 -15.96 23.45 -17.55
C ASN A 165 -14.73 23.44 -16.60
N PRO A 166 -14.20 24.62 -16.20
CA PRO A 166 -13.01 24.73 -15.35
C PRO A 166 -13.17 24.11 -13.96
N LEU A 167 -14.40 23.87 -13.49
CA LEU A 167 -14.66 23.19 -12.21
C LEU A 167 -14.00 21.80 -12.11
N GLN A 168 -13.72 21.15 -13.22
CA GLN A 168 -13.02 19.86 -13.22
C GLN A 168 -11.64 19.93 -12.53
N GLU A 169 -10.93 21.07 -12.62
CA GLU A 169 -9.62 21.23 -11.98
C GLU A 169 -9.74 21.34 -10.45
N ASN A 170 -10.76 22.05 -9.96
CA ASN A 170 -11.06 22.10 -8.52
C ASN A 170 -11.37 20.69 -7.98
N ILE A 171 -12.17 19.90 -8.70
CA ILE A 171 -12.48 18.54 -8.29
C ILE A 171 -11.24 17.64 -8.32
N LYS A 172 -10.35 17.82 -9.31
CA LYS A 172 -9.05 17.12 -9.36
C LYS A 172 -8.20 17.43 -8.13
N LEU A 173 -8.14 18.69 -7.71
CA LEU A 173 -7.40 19.09 -6.50
C LEU A 173 -8.02 18.49 -5.23
N ILE A 174 -9.35 18.47 -5.13
CA ILE A 174 -10.05 17.81 -4.01
C ILE A 174 -9.67 16.33 -3.98
N LEU A 175 -9.81 15.63 -5.10
CA LEU A 175 -9.48 14.21 -5.23
C LEU A 175 -8.03 13.89 -4.83
N ASN A 176 -7.07 14.73 -5.21
CA ASN A 176 -5.67 14.55 -4.85
C ASN A 176 -5.36 14.93 -3.39
N SER A 177 -6.15 15.83 -2.78
CA SER A 177 -5.89 16.33 -1.43
C SER A 177 -6.47 15.43 -0.32
N ILE A 178 -7.45 14.58 -0.62
CA ILE A 178 -8.03 13.61 0.34
C ILE A 178 -6.93 12.79 1.04
N TYR A 179 -6.02 12.20 0.26
CA TYR A 179 -4.90 11.43 0.80
C TYR A 179 -4.01 12.27 1.73
N GLY A 180 -3.65 13.48 1.31
CA GLY A 180 -2.79 14.37 2.09
C GLY A 180 -3.41 14.73 3.44
N LYS A 181 -4.74 14.91 3.49
CA LYS A 181 -5.46 15.18 4.73
C LYS A 181 -5.44 14.02 5.71
N THR A 182 -5.44 12.78 5.23
CA THR A 182 -5.44 11.58 6.11
C THR A 182 -4.10 11.26 6.75
N ILE A 183 -3.00 11.89 6.28
CA ILE A 183 -1.63 11.63 6.78
C ILE A 183 -0.99 12.88 7.39
N LEU A 184 -1.78 13.92 7.69
CA LEU A 184 -1.25 15.10 8.35
C LEU A 184 -0.67 14.74 9.71
N SER A 185 0.53 15.25 9.99
CA SER A 185 1.11 15.17 11.33
C SER A 185 0.13 15.79 12.35
N PRO A 186 0.04 15.21 13.56
CA PRO A 186 -0.68 15.85 14.66
C PRO A 186 -0.19 17.29 14.86
N ILE A 187 -1.13 18.20 15.12
CA ILE A 187 -0.86 19.60 15.47
C ILE A 187 -0.62 19.70 16.97
#